data_AF-A0A8D2KNH9-F1
#
_entry.id   AF-A0A8D2KNH9-F1
#
_cell.length_a   1.000
_cell.length_b   1.000
_cell.length_c   1.000
_cell.angle_alpha   90.00
_cell.angle_beta   90.00
_cell.angle_gamma   90.00
#
_symmetry.space_group_name_H-M   'P 1'
#
loop_
_entity.id
_entity.type
_entity.pdbx_description
1 polymer ?
#
loop_
_entity_poly.entity_id
_entity_poly.type
_entity_poly.pdbx_seq_one_letter_code
_entity_poly.pdbx_strand_id
1 'polypeptide(L)'
;MSLSDVDVQKQIKHMMAFIEQEANEKAEEIDAKAEEEFNIEKGRLVQTQRLKIMEYYEKKEKQIEQQKKIQLSTMRNQARLKVLRARDNLISELLRDAKLKLGRIVADPKIYQDLLDKLVLQALLRLLEPVVIVRCRPQDFLLVETAVQKAIPEYQNVTQRNVDIHMDQEDYLGVNAAGGVEIYSSNRKTMVSNTLESRLDLSAQQKMPEIRMTLFGANPNRKFFI
;
A
#
# COMPACT_ATOMS: atom_id res chain seq x y z
N MET A 1 52.23 -104.12 22.01
CA MET A 1 51.00 -104.33 22.79
C MET A 1 49.92 -103.53 22.10
N SER A 2 48.95 -104.20 21.47
CA SER A 2 47.76 -103.53 20.93
C SER A 2 47.00 -102.89 22.08
N LEU A 3 46.58 -101.63 21.93
CA LEU A 3 45.65 -101.00 22.88
C LEU A 3 44.42 -101.89 23.06
N SER A 4 43.91 -101.99 24.29
CA SER A 4 42.67 -102.74 24.52
C SER A 4 41.50 -102.01 23.85
N ASP A 5 40.54 -102.75 23.30
CA ASP A 5 39.35 -102.15 22.64
C ASP A 5 38.59 -101.17 23.56
N VAL A 6 38.68 -101.37 24.87
CA VAL A 6 38.09 -100.50 25.90
C VAL A 6 38.80 -99.13 25.94
N ASP A 7 40.12 -99.09 25.75
CA ASP A 7 40.88 -97.83 25.73
C ASP A 7 40.66 -97.07 24.42
N VAL A 8 40.53 -97.78 23.29
CA VAL A 8 40.16 -97.19 21.99
C VAL A 8 38.76 -96.56 22.06
N GLN A 9 37.78 -97.23 22.65
CA GLN A 9 36.43 -96.66 22.84
C GLN A 9 36.43 -95.43 23.75
N LYS A 10 37.26 -95.39 24.81
CA LYS A 10 37.41 -94.20 25.66
C LYS A 10 38.00 -93.02 24.89
N GLN A 11 39.00 -93.27 24.04
CA GLN A 11 39.59 -92.25 23.19
C GLN A 11 38.61 -91.69 22.16
N ILE A 12 37.80 -92.55 21.52
CA ILE A 12 36.73 -92.13 20.60
C ILE A 12 35.69 -91.27 21.32
N LYS A 13 35.25 -91.66 22.52
CA LYS A 13 34.32 -90.85 23.33
C LYS A 13 34.91 -89.49 23.71
N HIS A 14 36.18 -89.44 24.06
CA HIS A 14 36.87 -88.18 24.35
C HIS A 14 36.97 -87.30 23.10
N MET A 15 37.26 -87.88 21.94
CA MET A 15 37.27 -87.13 20.67
C MET A 15 35.87 -86.62 20.29
N MET A 16 34.81 -87.42 20.50
CA MET A 16 33.43 -86.97 20.27
C MET A 16 33.05 -85.81 21.20
N ALA A 17 33.38 -85.90 22.48
CA ALA A 17 33.11 -84.84 23.45
C ALA A 17 33.88 -83.54 23.11
N PHE A 18 35.12 -83.66 22.62
CA PHE A 18 35.89 -82.50 22.15
C PHE A 18 35.23 -81.85 20.92
N ILE A 19 34.80 -82.63 19.93
CA ILE A 19 34.10 -82.12 18.74
C ILE A 19 32.78 -81.43 19.13
N GLU A 20 32.04 -82.02 20.08
CA GLU A 20 30.79 -81.44 20.58
C GLU A 20 31.03 -80.15 21.35
N GLN A 21 32.08 -80.09 22.18
CA GLN A 21 32.47 -78.86 22.88
C GLN A 21 32.90 -77.76 21.89
N GLU A 22 33.75 -78.08 20.92
CA GLU A 22 34.21 -77.13 19.90
C GLU A 22 33.04 -76.59 19.06
N ALA A 23 32.07 -77.46 18.72
CA ALA A 23 30.85 -77.04 18.02
C ALA A 23 29.97 -76.12 18.88
N ASN A 24 29.82 -76.41 20.17
CA ASN A 24 29.05 -75.58 21.10
C ASN A 24 29.72 -74.22 21.34
N GLU A 25 31.03 -74.18 21.57
CA GLU A 25 31.80 -72.94 21.70
C GLU A 25 31.70 -72.09 20.42
N LYS A 26 31.74 -72.74 19.24
CA LYS A 26 31.57 -72.03 17.97
C LYS A 26 30.16 -71.48 17.79
N ALA A 27 29.14 -72.21 18.23
CA ALA A 27 27.76 -71.74 18.20
C ALA A 27 27.57 -70.52 19.12
N GLU A 28 28.08 -70.58 20.36
CA GLU A 28 28.03 -69.46 21.30
C GLU A 28 28.78 -68.22 20.78
N GLU A 29 29.93 -68.41 20.13
CA GLU A 29 30.68 -67.31 19.50
C GLU A 29 29.87 -66.64 18.38
N ILE A 30 29.16 -67.42 17.56
CA ILE A 30 28.31 -66.91 16.48
C ILE A 30 27.13 -66.15 17.06
N ASP A 31 26.47 -66.68 18.09
CA ASP A 31 25.32 -66.04 18.72
C ASP A 31 25.71 -64.72 19.40
N ALA A 32 26.84 -64.69 20.12
CA ALA A 32 27.36 -63.48 20.73
C ALA A 32 27.70 -62.40 19.69
N LYS A 33 28.31 -62.79 18.56
CA LYS A 33 28.59 -61.87 17.45
C LYS A 33 27.32 -61.37 16.78
N ALA A 34 26.34 -62.24 16.56
CA ALA A 34 25.07 -61.87 15.96
C ALA A 34 24.31 -60.85 16.84
N GLU A 35 24.35 -60.99 18.17
CA GLU A 35 23.74 -60.04 19.09
C GLU A 35 24.48 -58.69 19.12
N GLU A 36 25.81 -58.70 19.07
CA GLU A 36 26.60 -57.48 18.96
C GLU A 36 26.30 -56.72 17.66
N GLU A 37 26.33 -57.40 16.51
CA GLU A 37 26.01 -56.82 15.21
C GLU A 37 24.57 -56.29 15.15
N PHE A 38 23.60 -57.03 15.70
CA PHE A 38 22.22 -56.60 15.79
C PHE A 38 22.08 -55.27 16.55
N ASN A 39 22.74 -55.15 17.70
CA ASN A 39 22.68 -53.94 18.51
C ASN A 39 23.36 -52.75 17.81
N ILE A 40 24.48 -52.98 17.12
CA ILE A 40 25.18 -51.96 16.34
C ILE A 40 24.30 -51.46 15.19
N GLU A 41 23.74 -52.37 14.37
CA GLU A 41 22.90 -51.99 13.23
C GLU A 41 21.59 -51.34 13.64
N LYS A 42 20.94 -51.85 14.69
CA LYS A 42 19.76 -51.20 15.29
C LYS A 42 20.10 -49.79 15.75
N GLY A 43 21.22 -49.60 16.44
CA GLY A 43 21.70 -48.29 16.87
C GLY A 43 21.93 -47.35 15.69
N ARG A 44 22.61 -47.83 14.65
CA ARG A 44 22.89 -47.07 13.42
C ARG A 44 21.60 -46.63 12.71
N LEU A 45 20.63 -47.53 12.55
CA LEU A 45 19.35 -47.23 11.93
C LEU A 45 18.55 -46.19 12.74
N VAL A 46 18.47 -46.37 14.05
CA VAL A 46 17.76 -45.43 14.94
C VAL A 46 18.41 -44.04 14.91
N GLN A 47 19.74 -43.94 14.99
CA GLN A 47 20.44 -42.66 14.93
C GLN A 47 20.25 -41.97 13.58
N THR A 48 20.33 -42.73 12.48
CA THR A 48 20.12 -42.20 11.13
C THR A 48 18.71 -41.62 10.98
N GLN A 49 17.69 -42.32 11.47
CA GLN A 49 16.31 -41.82 11.41
C GLN A 49 16.08 -40.65 12.37
N ARG A 50 16.70 -40.66 13.56
CA ARG A 50 16.64 -39.55 14.51
C ARG A 50 17.18 -38.25 13.90
N LEU A 51 18.31 -38.30 13.21
CA LEU A 51 18.87 -37.13 12.51
C LEU A 51 17.93 -36.59 11.45
N LYS A 52 17.30 -37.46 10.65
CA LYS A 52 16.28 -37.05 9.66
C LYS A 52 15.08 -36.38 10.31
N ILE A 53 14.61 -36.91 11.44
CA ILE A 53 13.50 -36.32 12.20
C ILE A 53 13.90 -34.95 12.75
N MET A 54 15.11 -34.81 13.31
CA MET A 54 15.62 -33.53 13.82
C MET A 54 15.68 -32.48 12.71
N GLU A 55 16.26 -32.80 11.55
CA GLU A 55 16.35 -31.87 10.41
C GLU A 55 14.95 -31.45 9.90
N TYR A 56 14.00 -32.39 9.86
CA TYR A 56 12.62 -32.11 9.47
C TYR A 56 11.94 -31.11 10.44
N TYR A 57 12.11 -31.31 11.75
CA TYR A 57 11.55 -30.40 12.75
C TYR A 57 12.25 -29.05 12.78
N GLU A 58 13.57 -29.00 12.57
CA GLU A 58 14.31 -27.74 12.46
C GLU A 58 13.81 -26.89 11.29
N LYS A 59 13.59 -27.51 10.11
CA LYS A 59 13.00 -26.82 8.95
C LYS A 59 11.60 -26.30 9.25
N LYS A 60 10.75 -27.11 9.89
CA LYS A 60 9.40 -26.70 10.30
C LYS A 60 9.42 -25.54 11.29
N GLU A 61 10.31 -25.58 12.27
CA GLU A 61 10.44 -24.52 13.28
C GLU A 61 10.86 -23.20 12.63
N LYS A 62 11.88 -23.22 11.77
CA LYS A 62 12.33 -22.03 11.00
C LYS A 62 11.21 -21.47 10.13
N GLN A 63 10.43 -22.35 9.47
CA GLN A 63 9.30 -21.93 8.64
C GLN A 63 8.21 -21.25 9.48
N ILE A 64 7.87 -21.81 10.64
CA ILE A 64 6.87 -21.23 11.56
C ILE A 64 7.36 -19.88 12.09
N GLU A 65 8.64 -19.77 12.47
CA GLU A 65 9.21 -18.51 12.95
C GLU A 65 9.16 -17.42 11.87
N GLN A 66 9.52 -17.77 10.64
CA GLN A 66 9.43 -16.86 9.49
C GLN A 66 7.98 -16.44 9.22
N GLN A 67 7.04 -17.38 9.23
CA GLN A 67 5.61 -17.09 9.06
C GLN A 67 5.09 -16.15 10.16
N LYS A 68 5.47 -16.36 11.42
CA LYS A 68 5.12 -15.45 12.53
C LYS A 68 5.66 -14.04 12.29
N LYS A 69 6.91 -13.89 11.84
CA LYS A 69 7.51 -12.58 11.49
C LYS A 69 6.74 -11.90 10.37
N ILE A 70 6.37 -12.64 9.32
CA ILE A 70 5.56 -12.12 8.20
C ILE A 70 4.19 -11.68 8.70
N GLN A 71 3.49 -12.51 9.46
CA GLN A 71 2.17 -12.19 10.01
C GLN A 71 2.21 -10.92 10.87
N LEU A 72 3.19 -10.81 11.77
CA LEU A 72 3.37 -9.63 12.61
C LEU A 72 3.63 -8.37 11.77
N SER A 73 4.48 -8.47 10.75
CA SER A 73 4.78 -7.37 9.83
C SER A 73 3.53 -6.92 9.06
N THR A 74 2.77 -7.88 8.52
CA THR A 74 1.51 -7.63 7.80
C THR A 74 0.49 -6.96 8.70
N MET A 75 0.30 -7.45 9.93
CA MET A 75 -0.61 -6.84 10.90
C MET A 75 -0.21 -5.40 11.25
N ARG A 76 1.09 -5.15 11.46
CA ARG A 76 1.61 -3.80 11.73
C ARG A 76 1.39 -2.86 10.54
N ASN A 77 1.63 -3.32 9.32
CA ASN A 77 1.37 -2.52 8.12
C ASN A 77 -0.13 -2.25 7.94
N GLN A 78 -0.99 -3.23 8.20
CA GLN A 78 -2.44 -3.06 8.14
C GLN A 78 -2.91 -2.02 9.16
N ALA A 79 -2.42 -2.07 10.40
CA ALA A 79 -2.71 -1.06 11.41
C ALA A 79 -2.24 0.34 10.97
N ARG A 80 -1.03 0.45 10.39
CA ARG A 80 -0.51 1.71 9.83
C ARG A 80 -1.42 2.26 8.74
N LEU A 81 -1.83 1.42 7.78
CA LEU A 81 -2.72 1.83 6.69
C LEU A 81 -4.10 2.25 7.20
N LYS A 82 -4.65 1.60 8.22
CA LYS A 82 -5.91 2.03 8.85
C LYS A 82 -5.82 3.45 9.40
N VAL A 83 -4.73 3.78 10.10
CA VAL A 83 -4.50 5.14 10.62
C VAL A 83 -4.35 6.15 9.48
N LEU A 84 -3.59 5.81 8.42
CA LEU A 84 -3.42 6.71 7.27
C LEU A 84 -4.75 6.98 6.55
N ARG A 85 -5.57 5.95 6.34
CA ARG A 85 -6.92 6.11 5.75
C ARG A 85 -7.82 6.96 6.65
N ALA A 86 -7.79 6.75 7.96
CA ALA A 86 -8.58 7.58 8.88
C ALA A 86 -8.16 9.05 8.83
N ARG A 87 -6.85 9.34 8.74
CA ARG A 87 -6.35 10.72 8.58
C ARG A 87 -6.79 11.34 7.26
N ASP A 88 -6.73 10.58 6.16
CA ASP A 88 -7.17 11.02 4.84
C ASP A 88 -8.68 11.31 4.80
N ASN A 89 -9.48 10.47 5.43
CA ASN A 89 -10.92 10.68 5.58
C ASN A 89 -11.23 11.99 6.32
N LEU A 90 -10.52 12.29 7.43
CA LEU A 90 -10.71 13.54 8.16
C LEU A 90 -10.38 14.78 7.31
N ILE A 91 -9.34 14.71 6.47
CA ILE A 91 -9.00 15.78 5.54
C ILE A 91 -10.11 15.92 4.48
N SER A 92 -10.59 14.80 3.93
CA SER A 92 -11.65 14.79 2.94
C SER A 92 -12.96 15.37 3.47
N GLU A 93 -13.31 15.05 4.73
CA GLU A 93 -14.46 15.64 5.42
C GLU A 93 -14.29 17.14 5.63
N LEU A 94 -13.10 17.60 6.04
CA LEU A 94 -12.79 19.03 6.17
C LEU A 94 -12.95 19.78 4.83
N LEU A 95 -12.44 19.22 3.73
CA LEU A 95 -12.57 19.82 2.40
C LEU A 95 -14.02 19.84 1.93
N ARG A 96 -14.79 18.78 2.22
CA ARG A 96 -16.23 18.74 1.96
C ARG A 96 -16.97 19.83 2.74
N ASP A 97 -16.64 20.04 4.01
CA ASP A 97 -17.23 21.09 4.83
C ASP A 97 -16.84 22.49 4.33
N ALA A 98 -15.61 22.66 3.86
CA ALA A 98 -15.17 23.89 3.19
C ALA A 98 -15.97 24.16 1.93
N LYS A 99 -16.23 23.12 1.10
CA LYS A 99 -17.09 23.23 -0.08
C LYS A 99 -18.52 23.63 0.28
N LEU A 100 -19.10 23.06 1.35
CA LEU A 100 -20.43 23.46 1.83
C LEU A 100 -20.46 24.92 2.30
N LYS A 101 -19.39 25.40 2.96
CA LYS A 101 -19.27 26.81 3.35
C LYS A 101 -19.15 27.74 2.14
N LEU A 102 -18.45 27.34 1.08
CA LEU A 102 -18.41 28.09 -0.19
C LEU A 102 -19.82 28.23 -0.78
N GLY A 103 -20.63 27.18 -0.74
CA GLY A 103 -22.03 27.24 -1.18
C GLY A 103 -22.86 28.31 -0.44
N ARG A 104 -22.56 28.60 0.84
CA ARG A 104 -23.23 29.68 1.59
C ARG A 104 -22.84 31.07 1.11
N ILE A 105 -21.60 31.27 0.68
CA ILE A 105 -21.13 32.55 0.12
C ILE A 105 -21.86 32.83 -1.20
N VAL A 106 -22.05 31.78 -1.99
CA VAL A 106 -22.74 31.85 -3.29
C VAL A 106 -24.23 32.16 -3.12
N ALA A 107 -24.81 31.87 -1.96
CA ALA A 107 -26.20 32.22 -1.65
C ALA A 107 -26.42 33.74 -1.44
N ASP A 108 -25.37 34.53 -1.15
CA ASP A 108 -25.44 35.99 -1.08
C ASP A 108 -25.10 36.62 -2.44
N PRO A 109 -26.08 37.18 -3.18
CA PRO A 109 -25.86 37.67 -4.52
C PRO A 109 -24.86 38.84 -4.60
N LYS A 110 -24.78 39.69 -3.55
CA LYS A 110 -23.91 40.88 -3.58
C LYS A 110 -22.45 40.48 -3.46
N ILE A 111 -22.15 39.61 -2.50
CA ILE A 111 -20.80 39.09 -2.28
C ILE A 111 -20.38 38.22 -3.46
N TYR A 112 -21.30 37.41 -3.98
CA TYR A 112 -21.02 36.54 -5.11
C TYR A 112 -20.78 37.31 -6.42
N GLN A 113 -21.52 38.39 -6.68
CA GLN A 113 -21.28 39.23 -7.86
C GLN A 113 -19.88 39.85 -7.84
N ASP A 114 -19.46 40.48 -6.72
CA ASP A 114 -18.11 41.07 -6.60
C ASP A 114 -17.01 40.01 -6.77
N LEU A 115 -17.27 38.78 -6.31
CA LEU A 115 -16.36 37.66 -6.52
C LEU A 115 -16.30 37.24 -8.00
N LEU A 116 -17.46 37.11 -8.67
CA LEU A 116 -17.53 36.76 -10.09
C LEU A 116 -16.83 37.79 -10.98
N ASP A 117 -17.02 39.08 -10.72
CA ASP A 117 -16.33 40.17 -11.43
C ASP A 117 -14.82 39.94 -11.43
N LYS A 118 -14.25 39.62 -10.26
CA LYS A 118 -12.81 39.34 -10.08
C LYS A 118 -12.39 38.02 -10.72
N LEU A 119 -13.22 36.97 -10.64
CA LEU A 119 -12.92 35.65 -11.20
C LEU A 119 -12.89 35.68 -12.73
N VAL A 120 -13.82 36.39 -13.36
CA VAL A 120 -13.87 36.58 -14.82
C VAL A 120 -12.63 37.36 -15.26
N LEU A 121 -12.36 38.51 -14.64
CA LEU A 121 -11.18 39.32 -14.97
C LEU A 121 -9.87 38.52 -14.83
N GLN A 122 -9.70 37.77 -13.73
CA GLN A 122 -8.51 36.95 -13.52
C GLN A 122 -8.33 35.90 -14.62
N ALA A 123 -9.41 35.23 -15.03
CA ALA A 123 -9.35 34.20 -16.06
C ALA A 123 -9.02 34.80 -17.44
N LEU A 124 -9.58 35.97 -17.77
CA LEU A 124 -9.24 36.73 -18.99
C LEU A 124 -7.76 37.12 -19.03
N LEU A 125 -7.25 37.71 -17.94
CA LEU A 125 -5.84 38.09 -17.80
C LEU A 125 -4.87 36.91 -17.84
N ARG A 126 -5.34 35.69 -17.55
CA ARG A 126 -4.53 34.48 -17.64
C ARG A 126 -4.47 33.90 -19.05
N LEU A 127 -5.55 34.05 -19.82
CA LEU A 127 -5.67 33.48 -21.15
C LEU A 127 -5.05 34.39 -22.24
N LEU A 128 -5.25 35.71 -22.14
CA LEU A 128 -4.68 36.73 -23.05
C LEU A 128 -4.94 36.49 -24.54
N GLU A 129 -6.11 35.95 -24.88
CA GLU A 129 -6.56 35.69 -26.26
C GLU A 129 -7.53 36.78 -26.75
N PRO A 130 -7.62 37.03 -28.07
CA PRO A 130 -8.48 38.07 -28.63
C PRO A 130 -9.97 37.69 -28.60
N VAL A 131 -10.28 36.39 -28.72
CA VAL A 131 -11.65 35.87 -28.70
C VAL A 131 -11.74 34.76 -27.66
N VAL A 132 -12.68 34.89 -26.73
CA VAL A 132 -12.83 33.97 -25.60
C VAL A 132 -14.28 33.54 -25.43
N ILE A 133 -14.47 32.31 -24.95
CA ILE A 133 -15.78 31.72 -24.70
C ILE A 133 -15.91 31.48 -23.19
N VAL A 134 -16.94 32.06 -22.56
CA VAL A 134 -17.19 31.93 -21.12
C VAL A 134 -18.30 30.92 -20.89
N ARG A 135 -18.00 29.92 -20.05
CA ARG A 135 -18.92 28.88 -19.61
C ARG A 135 -19.20 29.07 -18.12
N CYS A 136 -20.48 29.09 -17.77
CA CYS A 136 -20.94 29.22 -16.39
C CYS A 136 -22.06 28.22 -16.09
N ARG A 137 -22.52 28.17 -14.84
CA ARG A 137 -23.75 27.42 -14.51
C ARG A 137 -24.97 28.16 -15.07
N PRO A 138 -26.07 27.46 -15.42
CA PRO A 138 -27.26 28.10 -16.00
C PRO A 138 -27.88 29.17 -15.08
N GLN A 139 -27.80 28.96 -13.77
CA GLN A 139 -28.35 29.86 -12.75
C GLN A 139 -27.58 31.19 -12.64
N ASP A 140 -26.32 31.22 -13.08
CA ASP A 140 -25.44 32.39 -12.97
C ASP A 140 -25.35 33.21 -14.25
N PHE A 141 -26.06 32.81 -15.30
CA PHE A 141 -25.91 33.41 -16.62
C PHE A 141 -26.00 34.94 -16.58
N LEU A 142 -27.02 35.48 -15.91
CA LEU A 142 -27.24 36.94 -15.81
C LEU A 142 -26.16 37.65 -14.96
N LEU A 143 -25.68 36.99 -13.90
CA LEU A 143 -24.62 37.54 -13.03
C LEU A 143 -23.28 37.58 -13.76
N VAL A 144 -22.98 36.53 -14.52
CA VAL A 144 -21.76 36.42 -15.32
C VAL A 144 -21.79 37.37 -16.51
N GLU A 145 -22.93 37.56 -17.18
CA GLU A 145 -23.08 38.56 -18.23
C GLU A 145 -22.76 39.97 -17.71
N THR A 146 -23.29 40.32 -16.53
CA THR A 146 -22.99 41.58 -15.84
C THR A 146 -21.49 41.69 -15.49
N ALA A 147 -20.90 40.61 -14.98
CA ALA A 147 -19.48 40.55 -14.63
C ALA A 147 -18.57 40.70 -15.85
N VAL A 148 -18.94 40.10 -16.99
CA VAL A 148 -18.23 40.20 -18.27
C VAL A 148 -18.24 41.64 -18.77
N GLN A 149 -19.41 42.31 -18.76
CA GLN A 149 -19.52 43.71 -19.19
C GLN A 149 -18.61 44.64 -18.36
N LYS A 150 -18.48 44.38 -17.06
CA LYS A 150 -17.61 45.13 -16.17
C LYS A 150 -16.12 44.76 -16.32
N ALA A 151 -15.81 43.51 -16.66
CA ALA A 151 -14.44 43.04 -16.81
C ALA A 151 -13.76 43.55 -18.11
N ILE A 152 -14.51 43.82 -19.18
CA ILE A 152 -13.97 44.33 -20.46
C ILE A 152 -13.15 45.63 -20.29
N PRO A 153 -13.69 46.72 -19.69
CA PRO A 153 -12.93 47.96 -19.53
C PRO A 153 -11.72 47.78 -18.59
N GLU A 154 -11.84 46.97 -17.54
CA GLU A 154 -10.72 46.68 -16.63
C GLU A 154 -9.60 45.90 -17.34
N TYR A 155 -9.96 44.91 -18.17
CA TYR A 155 -9.02 44.15 -18.98
C TYR A 155 -8.30 45.02 -20.01
N GLN A 156 -9.03 45.88 -20.72
CA GLN A 156 -8.47 46.82 -21.69
C GLN A 156 -7.49 47.79 -21.03
N ASN A 157 -7.81 48.29 -19.83
CA ASN A 157 -6.93 49.21 -19.10
C ASN A 157 -5.59 48.55 -18.74
N VAL A 158 -5.61 47.29 -18.30
CA VAL A 158 -4.41 46.54 -17.89
C VAL A 158 -3.58 46.05 -19.08
N THR A 159 -4.23 45.52 -20.12
CA THR A 159 -3.54 44.82 -21.22
C THR A 159 -3.35 45.67 -22.48
N GLN A 160 -4.08 46.78 -22.60
CA GLN A 160 -4.15 47.62 -23.80
C GLN A 160 -4.58 46.85 -25.06
N ARG A 161 -5.34 45.76 -24.89
CA ARG A 161 -5.85 44.90 -25.96
C ARG A 161 -7.36 44.76 -25.85
N ASN A 162 -8.02 44.67 -27.01
CA ASN A 162 -9.44 44.37 -27.09
C ASN A 162 -9.66 42.87 -26.97
N VAL A 163 -10.79 42.48 -26.37
CA VAL A 163 -11.22 41.09 -26.21
C VAL A 163 -12.69 40.99 -26.60
N ASP A 164 -13.00 40.04 -27.48
CA ASP A 164 -14.35 39.67 -27.86
C ASP A 164 -14.77 38.46 -27.00
N ILE A 165 -15.76 38.67 -26.13
CA ILE A 165 -16.23 37.69 -25.17
C ILE A 165 -17.58 37.14 -25.62
N HIS A 166 -17.64 35.82 -25.83
CA HIS A 166 -18.88 35.11 -26.15
C HIS A 166 -19.30 34.22 -24.98
N MET A 167 -20.59 34.25 -24.62
CA MET A 167 -21.15 33.31 -23.64
C MET A 167 -21.49 31.99 -24.34
N ASP A 168 -21.10 30.86 -23.75
CA ASP A 168 -21.48 29.53 -24.22
C ASP A 168 -22.97 29.28 -23.90
N GLN A 169 -23.79 29.06 -24.93
CA GLN A 169 -25.23 28.79 -24.78
C GLN A 169 -25.59 27.31 -24.97
N GLU A 170 -24.64 26.53 -25.49
CA GLU A 170 -24.85 25.10 -25.81
C GLU A 170 -24.37 24.22 -24.66
N ASP A 171 -23.21 24.54 -24.08
CA ASP A 171 -22.62 23.80 -22.97
C ASP A 171 -22.56 24.65 -21.69
N TYR A 172 -23.10 24.14 -20.60
CA TYR A 172 -23.05 24.78 -19.27
C TYR A 172 -22.22 23.96 -18.29
N LEU A 173 -21.77 24.61 -17.21
CA LEU A 173 -21.22 23.88 -16.06
C LEU A 173 -22.31 23.00 -15.42
N GLY A 174 -21.88 21.89 -14.84
CA GLY A 174 -22.79 20.96 -14.15
C GLY A 174 -23.62 21.67 -13.08
N VAL A 175 -24.91 21.34 -12.99
CA VAL A 175 -25.87 22.00 -12.09
C VAL A 175 -25.45 21.93 -10.61
N ASN A 176 -24.67 20.92 -10.24
CA ASN A 176 -24.16 20.70 -8.88
C ASN A 176 -22.84 21.45 -8.58
N ALA A 177 -22.32 22.24 -9.52
CA ALA A 177 -21.13 23.06 -9.28
C ALA A 177 -21.46 24.19 -8.29
N ALA A 178 -20.55 24.45 -7.35
CA ALA A 178 -20.70 25.49 -6.34
C ALA A 178 -20.76 26.88 -6.98
N GLY A 179 -20.03 27.09 -8.08
CA GLY A 179 -20.07 28.33 -8.86
C GLY A 179 -18.74 28.67 -9.54
N GLY A 180 -18.67 29.88 -10.09
CA GLY A 180 -17.53 30.38 -10.86
C GLY A 180 -17.66 30.15 -12.36
N VAL A 181 -16.54 30.31 -13.07
CA VAL A 181 -16.51 30.37 -14.54
C VAL A 181 -15.35 29.54 -15.10
N GLU A 182 -15.57 29.00 -16.28
CA GLU A 182 -14.52 28.41 -17.12
C GLU A 182 -14.41 29.22 -18.40
N ILE A 183 -13.19 29.64 -18.76
CA ILE A 183 -12.96 30.43 -19.97
C ILE A 183 -12.13 29.60 -20.95
N TYR A 184 -12.63 29.51 -22.18
CA TYR A 184 -11.98 28.82 -23.28
C TYR A 184 -11.46 29.80 -24.32
N SER A 185 -10.40 29.41 -25.02
CA SER A 185 -9.98 30.07 -26.27
C SER A 185 -11.01 29.77 -27.38
N SER A 186 -11.03 30.58 -28.44
CA SER A 186 -11.92 30.43 -29.60
C SER A 186 -11.86 29.04 -30.24
N ASN A 187 -10.70 28.39 -30.21
CA ASN A 187 -10.48 27.04 -30.74
C ASN A 187 -10.79 25.92 -29.71
N ARG A 188 -11.26 26.26 -28.51
CA ARG A 188 -11.53 25.37 -27.37
C ARG A 188 -10.33 24.50 -26.92
N LYS A 189 -9.09 24.80 -27.34
CA LYS A 189 -7.89 24.03 -26.96
C LYS A 189 -7.32 24.44 -25.60
N THR A 190 -7.37 25.72 -25.29
CA THR A 190 -6.87 26.27 -24.02
C THR A 190 -8.05 26.61 -23.13
N MET A 191 -8.02 26.14 -21.89
CA MET A 191 -9.08 26.34 -20.90
C MET A 191 -8.48 26.81 -19.58
N VAL A 192 -9.08 27.84 -18.99
CA VAL A 192 -8.81 28.29 -17.62
C VAL A 192 -10.04 27.97 -16.77
N SER A 193 -9.94 26.95 -15.92
CA SER A 193 -10.99 26.64 -14.93
C SER A 193 -10.77 27.51 -13.70
N ASN A 194 -11.67 28.48 -13.49
CA ASN A 194 -11.68 29.37 -12.33
C ASN A 194 -12.96 29.19 -11.50
N THR A 195 -13.41 27.94 -11.40
CA THR A 195 -14.52 27.54 -10.54
C THR A 195 -14.11 27.55 -9.07
N LEU A 196 -15.09 27.67 -8.18
CA LEU A 196 -14.84 27.67 -6.74
C LEU A 196 -14.21 26.37 -6.26
N GLU A 197 -14.61 25.23 -6.82
CA GLU A 197 -14.00 23.93 -6.56
C GLU A 197 -12.54 23.88 -6.97
N SER A 198 -12.21 24.22 -8.22
CA SER A 198 -10.84 24.19 -8.72
C SER A 198 -9.90 25.05 -7.86
N ARG A 199 -10.40 26.21 -7.39
CA ARG A 199 -9.66 27.09 -6.48
C ARG A 199 -9.49 26.51 -5.08
N LEU A 200 -10.53 25.89 -4.53
CA LEU A 200 -10.47 25.22 -3.25
C LEU A 200 -9.43 24.09 -3.30
N ASP A 201 -9.46 23.27 -4.33
CA ASP A 201 -8.53 22.15 -4.50
C ASP A 201 -7.09 22.63 -4.67
N LEU A 202 -6.86 23.65 -5.50
CA LEU A 202 -5.53 24.24 -5.69
C LEU A 202 -4.98 24.82 -4.36
N SER A 203 -5.81 25.56 -3.64
CA SER A 203 -5.45 26.14 -2.35
C SER A 203 -5.19 25.05 -1.30
N ALA A 204 -6.05 24.03 -1.24
CA ALA A 204 -5.91 22.90 -0.34
C ALA A 204 -4.60 22.16 -0.57
N GLN A 205 -4.21 21.91 -1.83
CA GLN A 205 -2.94 21.26 -2.14
C GLN A 205 -1.74 22.07 -1.67
N GLN A 206 -1.73 23.39 -1.93
CA GLN A 206 -0.65 24.28 -1.48
C GLN A 206 -0.57 24.39 0.04
N LYS A 207 -1.73 24.43 0.71
CA LYS A 207 -1.86 24.58 2.16
C LYS A 207 -1.86 23.26 2.92
N MET A 208 -1.78 22.12 2.23
CA MET A 208 -1.81 20.80 2.86
C MET A 208 -0.76 20.61 3.96
N PRO A 209 0.49 21.10 3.81
CA PRO A 209 1.47 21.01 4.89
C PRO A 209 1.04 21.76 6.16
N GLU A 210 0.47 22.96 6.01
CA GLU A 210 -0.05 23.77 7.12
C GLU A 210 -1.27 23.09 7.77
N ILE A 211 -2.23 22.61 6.95
CA ILE A 211 -3.41 21.87 7.42
C ILE A 211 -2.98 20.63 8.23
N ARG A 212 -2.02 19.85 7.73
CA ARG A 212 -1.49 18.67 8.42
C ARG A 212 -0.88 19.05 9.77
N MET A 213 -0.07 20.12 9.83
CA MET A 213 0.56 20.56 11.08
C MET A 213 -0.48 21.04 12.10
N THR A 214 -1.50 21.77 11.66
CA THR A 214 -2.54 22.28 12.56
C THR A 214 -3.43 21.16 13.11
N LEU A 215 -3.81 20.18 12.27
CA LEU A 215 -4.70 19.08 12.69
C LEU A 215 -3.99 17.99 13.48
N PHE A 216 -2.76 17.62 13.09
CA PHE A 216 -2.07 16.44 13.61
C PHE A 216 -0.77 16.76 14.36
N GLY A 217 -0.44 18.04 14.50
CA GLY A 217 0.78 18.52 15.15
C GLY A 217 2.01 18.54 14.24
N ALA A 218 3.01 19.30 14.69
CA ALA A 218 4.31 19.38 14.04
C ALA A 218 5.08 18.05 14.18
N ASN A 219 5.95 17.77 13.22
CA ASN A 219 6.84 16.61 13.30
C ASN A 219 8.00 16.91 14.26
N PRO A 220 8.12 16.22 15.42
CA PRO A 220 9.19 16.49 16.40
C PRO A 220 10.59 16.20 15.84
N ASN A 221 10.69 15.38 14.78
CA ASN A 221 11.97 15.03 14.17
C ASN A 221 12.41 16.02 13.07
N ARG A 222 11.55 16.99 12.68
CA ARG A 222 11.92 18.01 11.67
C ARG A 222 12.70 19.13 12.35
N LYS A 223 14.01 19.22 12.09
CA LYS A 223 14.90 20.24 12.65
C LYS A 223 15.10 21.48 11.77
N PHE A 224 14.90 21.35 10.46
CA PHE A 224 15.16 22.42 9.48
C PHE A 224 13.96 22.63 8.55
N PHE A 225 13.74 23.90 8.16
CA PHE A 225 12.67 24.36 7.26
C PHE A 225 13.14 24.57 5.82
N ILE A 226 14.13 23.78 5.39
CA ILE A 226 14.47 23.71 3.97
C ILE A 226 13.24 23.19 3.21
#